data_AF-V9W128-F1
#
_entry.id   AF-V9W128-F1
#
_cell.length_a   1.000
_cell.length_b   1.000
_cell.length_c   1.000
_cell.angle_alpha   90.00
_cell.angle_beta   90.00
_cell.angle_gamma   90.00
#
_symmetry.space_group_name_H-M   'P 1'
#
loop_
_entity.id
_entity.type
_entity.pdbx_description
1 polymer ?
#
loop_
_entity_poly.entity_id
_entity_poly.type
_entity_poly.pdbx_seq_one_letter_code
_entity_poly.pdbx_strand_id
1 'polypeptide(L)'
;MKRLRGTLFDIFGYTAERRHERGQIREFEQDIEQVMRALSVETIADAITLARLPETIKGFGHVKQRNAGHAASQRAQLLKRMGLLATRVSQT
;
A
#
# COMPACT_ATOMS: atom_id res chain seq x y z
N MET A 1 0.47 24.23 -12.89
CA MET A 1 -0.48 23.26 -12.26
C MET A 1 0.17 22.36 -11.19
N LYS A 2 1.03 22.88 -10.31
CA LYS A 2 1.59 22.13 -9.16
C LYS A 2 1.19 22.73 -7.79
N ARG A 3 0.92 24.04 -7.73
CA ARG A 3 0.67 24.79 -6.48
C ARG A 3 -0.70 24.52 -5.83
N LEU A 4 -1.67 24.01 -6.60
CA LEU A 4 -3.01 23.69 -6.07
C LEU A 4 -3.08 22.28 -5.46
N ARG A 5 -2.07 21.42 -5.65
CA ARG A 5 -2.09 20.06 -5.10
C ARG A 5 -2.10 20.10 -3.58
N GLY A 6 -3.02 19.35 -2.97
CA GLY A 6 -3.18 19.32 -1.51
C GLY A 6 -3.96 20.49 -0.92
N THR A 7 -4.47 21.42 -1.73
CA THR A 7 -5.40 22.47 -1.28
C THR A 7 -6.85 22.11 -1.57
N LEU A 8 -7.82 22.83 -0.99
CA LEU A 8 -9.26 22.66 -1.27
C LEU A 8 -9.59 22.76 -2.77
N PHE A 9 -8.76 23.45 -3.56
CA PHE A 9 -8.88 23.62 -5.01
C PHE A 9 -8.14 22.55 -5.84
N ASP A 10 -7.68 21.45 -5.22
CA ASP A 10 -7.09 20.30 -5.92
C ASP A 10 -8.19 19.44 -6.56
N ILE A 11 -8.75 19.89 -7.70
CA ILE A 11 -9.83 19.19 -8.42
C ILE A 11 -9.45 17.72 -8.72
N PHE A 12 -8.16 17.47 -9.03
CA PHE A 12 -7.66 16.12 -9.28
C PHE A 12 -7.51 15.30 -8.00
N GLY A 13 -7.33 15.93 -6.84
CA GLY A 13 -7.23 15.29 -5.53
C GLY A 13 -8.53 14.65 -5.03
N TYR A 14 -9.68 15.07 -5.54
CA TYR A 14 -10.98 14.47 -5.24
C TYR A 14 -11.29 13.22 -6.06
N THR A 15 -10.51 12.93 -7.11
CA THR A 15 -10.72 11.74 -7.93
C THR A 15 -10.45 10.47 -7.12
N ALA A 16 -11.25 9.42 -7.35
CA ALA A 16 -11.12 8.14 -6.66
C ALA A 16 -9.71 7.54 -6.83
N GLU A 17 -9.08 7.73 -8.00
CA GLU A 17 -7.73 7.27 -8.30
C GLU A 17 -6.68 7.93 -7.41
N ARG A 18 -6.72 9.27 -7.25
CA ARG A 18 -5.79 9.98 -6.34
C ARG A 18 -6.01 9.65 -4.88
N ARG A 19 -7.25 9.45 -4.45
CA ARG A 19 -7.56 9.02 -3.07
C ARG A 19 -6.99 7.63 -2.80
N HIS A 20 -7.15 6.71 -3.75
CA HIS A 20 -6.62 5.35 -3.66
C HIS A 20 -5.09 5.35 -3.59
N GLU A 21 -4.40 6.12 -4.46
CA GLU A 21 -2.94 6.26 -4.41
C GLU A 21 -2.43 6.74 -3.04
N ARG A 22 -3.08 7.76 -2.46
CA ARG A 22 -2.70 8.25 -1.12
C ARG A 22 -3.00 7.23 -0.02
N GLY A 23 -4.05 6.42 -0.19
CA GLY A 23 -4.36 5.30 0.69
C GLY A 23 -3.26 4.24 0.68
N GLN A 24 -2.80 3.87 -0.53
CA GLN A 24 -1.73 2.88 -0.71
C GLN A 24 -0.40 3.30 -0.07
N ILE A 25 -0.07 4.60 -0.09
CA ILE A 25 1.12 5.13 0.60
C ILE A 25 1.00 4.90 2.10
N ARG A 26 -0.14 5.28 2.70
CA ARG A 26 -0.35 5.10 4.15
C ARG A 26 -0.36 3.63 4.57
N GLU A 27 -0.99 2.77 3.77
CA GLU A 27 -0.97 1.31 4.02
C GLU A 27 0.45 0.77 4.01
N PHE A 28 1.26 1.20 3.05
CA PHE A 28 2.67 0.80 2.97
C PHE A 28 3.47 1.28 4.19
N GLU A 29 3.32 2.54 4.59
CA GLU A 29 4.00 3.07 5.78
C GLU A 29 3.65 2.27 7.05
N GLN A 30 2.36 1.96 7.23
CA GLN A 30 1.87 1.13 8.33
C GLN A 30 2.44 -0.29 8.30
N ASP A 31 2.52 -0.90 7.12
CA ASP A 31 3.11 -2.23 6.95
C ASP A 31 4.58 -2.24 7.35
N ILE A 32 5.36 -1.26 6.89
CA ILE A 32 6.78 -1.17 7.20
C ILE A 32 6.98 -1.00 8.71
N GLU A 33 6.21 -0.14 9.37
CA GLU A 33 6.25 -0.01 10.83
C GLU A 33 5.89 -1.31 11.57
N GLN A 34 4.90 -2.06 11.06
CA GLN A 34 4.47 -3.32 11.67
C GLN A 34 5.54 -4.41 11.50
N VAL A 35 6.08 -4.52 10.28
CA VAL A 35 7.14 -5.48 9.93
C VAL A 35 8.42 -5.20 10.69
N MET A 36 8.82 -3.93 10.82
CA MET A 36 10.02 -3.56 11.58
C MET A 36 9.92 -3.99 13.05
N ARG A 37 8.73 -3.99 13.65
CA ARG A 37 8.51 -4.42 15.04
C ARG A 37 8.57 -5.94 15.22
N ALA A 38 8.29 -6.71 14.17
CA ALA A 38 8.25 -8.17 14.19
C ALA A 38 9.37 -8.80 13.34
N LEU A 39 10.43 -8.03 13.05
CA LEU A 39 11.51 -8.47 12.19
C LEU A 39 12.34 -9.53 12.91
N SER A 40 12.50 -10.69 12.28
CA SER A 40 13.35 -11.78 12.72
C SER A 40 14.11 -12.35 11.53
N VAL A 41 15.07 -13.23 11.79
CA VAL A 41 15.81 -13.94 10.72
C VAL A 41 14.87 -14.75 9.83
N GLU A 42 13.76 -15.25 10.39
CA GLU A 42 12.76 -16.05 9.68
C GLU A 42 11.85 -15.18 8.79
N THR A 43 11.57 -13.94 9.20
CA THR A 43 10.63 -13.04 8.50
C THR A 43 11.31 -12.03 7.59
N ILE A 44 12.64 -11.90 7.63
CA ILE A 44 13.39 -10.88 6.86
C ILE A 44 13.19 -11.00 5.34
N ALA A 45 13.09 -12.21 4.80
CA ALA A 45 12.88 -12.42 3.36
C ALA A 45 11.47 -11.96 2.93
N ASP A 46 10.46 -12.25 3.75
CA ASP A 46 9.08 -11.83 3.51
C ASP A 46 8.94 -10.31 3.69
N ALA A 47 9.64 -9.72 4.67
CA ALA A 47 9.73 -8.28 4.88
C ALA A 47 10.32 -7.54 3.67
N ILE A 48 11.43 -8.04 3.11
CA ILE A 48 12.04 -7.47 1.90
C ILE A 48 11.08 -7.56 0.72
N THR A 49 10.39 -8.69 0.59
CA THR A 49 9.43 -8.90 -0.50
C THR A 49 8.24 -7.93 -0.37
N LEU A 50 7.74 -7.72 0.85
CA LEU A 50 6.68 -6.77 1.15
C LEU A 50 7.12 -5.33 0.79
N ALA A 51 8.34 -4.95 1.17
CA ALA A 51 8.90 -3.63 0.88
C ALA A 51 9.03 -3.34 -0.62
N ARG A 52 9.17 -4.37 -1.46
CA ARG A 52 9.28 -4.26 -2.91
C ARG A 52 7.94 -4.23 -3.64
N LEU A 53 6.82 -4.58 -2.99
CA LEU A 53 5.51 -4.62 -3.64
C LEU A 53 5.09 -3.31 -4.33
N PRO A 54 5.32 -2.10 -3.78
CA PRO A 54 4.94 -0.87 -4.46
C PRO A 54 5.57 -0.71 -5.85
N GLU A 55 6.76 -1.25 -6.08
CA GLU A 55 7.45 -1.19 -7.37
C GLU A 55 6.75 -2.00 -8.47
N THR A 56 5.86 -2.92 -8.10
CA THR A 56 5.05 -3.73 -9.03
C THR A 56 3.82 -2.98 -9.53
N ILE A 57 3.39 -1.93 -8.82
CA ILE A 57 2.19 -1.14 -9.14
C ILE A 57 2.55 -0.06 -10.17
N LYS A 58 2.77 -0.50 -11.41
CA LYS A 58 3.12 0.36 -12.56
C LYS A 58 1.99 0.40 -13.60
N GLY A 59 2.04 1.39 -14.49
CA GLY A 59 1.08 1.59 -15.58
C GLY A 59 0.00 2.63 -15.27
N PHE A 60 -1.03 2.68 -16.11
CA PHE A 60 -2.10 3.68 -16.05
C PHE A 60 -3.48 3.01 -16.10
N GLY A 61 -4.49 3.66 -15.48
CA GLY A 61 -5.88 3.23 -15.52
C GLY A 61 -6.09 1.77 -15.09
N HIS A 62 -6.71 0.97 -15.95
CA HIS A 62 -7.07 -0.42 -15.67
C HIS A 62 -5.85 -1.33 -15.39
N VAL A 63 -4.71 -1.09 -16.05
CA VAL A 63 -3.48 -1.86 -15.80
C VAL A 63 -2.98 -1.62 -14.38
N LYS A 64 -2.99 -0.35 -13.95
CA LYS A 64 -2.60 0.03 -12.60
C LYS A 64 -3.53 -0.57 -11.54
N GLN A 65 -4.84 -0.53 -11.77
CA GLN A 65 -5.82 -1.16 -10.87
C GLN A 65 -5.60 -2.67 -10.76
N ARG A 66 -5.36 -3.37 -11.88
CA ARG A 66 -5.07 -4.80 -11.86
C ARG A 66 -3.79 -5.10 -11.07
N ASN A 67 -2.72 -4.36 -11.34
CA ASN A 67 -1.45 -4.53 -10.63
C ASN A 67 -1.59 -4.21 -9.13
N ALA A 68 -2.37 -3.19 -8.76
CA ALA A 68 -2.71 -2.88 -7.38
C ALA A 68 -3.47 -4.04 -6.70
N GLY A 69 -4.42 -4.67 -7.38
CA GLY A 69 -5.13 -5.85 -6.86
C GLY A 69 -4.23 -7.05 -6.63
N HIS A 70 -3.29 -7.31 -7.56
CA HIS A 70 -2.27 -8.36 -7.39
C HIS A 70 -1.35 -8.05 -6.21
N ALA A 71 -0.84 -6.82 -6.11
CA ALA A 71 0.00 -6.40 -5.00
C ALA A 71 -0.72 -6.51 -3.65
N ALA A 72 -2.00 -6.12 -3.57
CA ALA A 72 -2.81 -6.27 -2.36
C ALA A 72 -2.98 -7.74 -1.93
N SER A 73 -3.13 -8.64 -2.92
CA SER A 73 -3.23 -10.08 -2.66
C SER A 73 -1.91 -10.64 -2.13
N GLN A 74 -0.78 -10.26 -2.73
CA GLN A 74 0.55 -10.66 -2.28
C GLN A 74 0.88 -10.10 -0.90
N ARG A 75 0.55 -8.83 -0.64
CA ARG A 75 0.66 -8.17 0.66
C ARG A 75 -0.02 -9.00 1.75
N ALA A 76 -1.29 -9.35 1.55
CA ALA A 76 -2.05 -10.14 2.50
C ALA A 76 -1.42 -11.52 2.78
N GLN A 77 -0.86 -12.16 1.76
CA GLN A 77 -0.16 -13.44 1.91
C GLN A 77 1.13 -13.32 2.72
N LEU A 78 1.95 -12.29 2.45
CA LEU A 78 3.20 -12.05 3.17
C LEU A 78 2.95 -11.70 4.63
N LEU A 79 2.02 -10.78 4.88
CA LEU A 79 1.59 -10.42 6.24
C LEU A 79 1.08 -11.64 7.02
N LYS A 80 0.27 -12.51 6.38
CA LYS A 80 -0.17 -13.77 6.99
C LYS A 80 0.99 -14.70 7.31
N ARG A 81 1.97 -14.86 6.41
CA ARG A 81 3.16 -15.70 6.64
C ARG A 81 4.00 -15.20 7.81
N MET A 82 4.07 -13.88 7.98
CA MET A 82 4.74 -13.23 9.11
C MET A 82 3.94 -13.25 10.41
N GLY A 83 2.71 -13.81 10.42
CA GLY A 83 1.82 -13.78 11.57
C GLY A 83 1.21 -12.41 11.88
N LEU A 84 1.39 -11.44 10.98
CA LEU A 84 0.91 -10.08 11.09
C LEU A 84 -0.42 -9.97 10.36
N LEU A 85 -1.52 -10.43 10.96
CA LEU A 85 -2.83 -10.20 10.34
C LEU A 85 -3.20 -8.72 10.52
N ALA A 86 -3.41 -8.03 9.39
CA ALA A 86 -4.03 -6.71 9.38
C ALA A 86 -5.39 -6.81 10.07
N THR A 87 -5.42 -6.43 11.34
CA THR A 87 -6.68 -6.24 12.07
C THR A 87 -7.40 -5.17 11.29
N ARG A 88 -8.49 -5.54 10.60
CA ARG A 88 -9.31 -4.60 9.84
C ARG A 88 -9.78 -3.54 10.83
N VAL A 89 -9.13 -2.38 10.84
CA VAL A 89 -9.67 -1.21 11.52
C VAL A 89 -10.94 -0.87 10.77
N SER A 90 -12.04 -1.05 11.49
CA SER A 90 -13.42 -0.85 11.10
C SER A 90 -13.59 0.37 10.19
N GLN A 91 -14.12 0.14 8.98
CA GLN A 91 -14.84 1.19 8.27
C GLN A 91 -16.10 1.48 9.07
N THR A 92 -16.20 2.70 9.60
CA THR A 92 -17.44 3.31 10.12
C THR A 92 -17.52 4.70 9.56
#